data_AF-A0A9X2WFW6-F1
#
_entry.id   AF-A0A9X2WFW6-F1
#
_cell.length_a   1.000
_cell.length_b   1.000
_cell.length_c   1.000
_cell.angle_alpha   90.00
_cell.angle_beta   90.00
_cell.angle_gamma   90.00
#
_symmetry.space_group_name_H-M   'P 1'
#
loop_
_entity.id
_entity.type
_entity.pdbx_description
1 polymer ?
#
loop_
_entity_poly.entity_id
_entity_poly.type
_entity_poly.pdbx_seq_one_letter_code
_entity_poly.pdbx_strand_id
1 'polypeptide(L)'
;MKIRILLPLMLLTGCTHSVHMQHVSDFDDVPAAEKRSVVTAETEQSVVLGFVFDTDYVDQAKQQLMAQCNGRLSAVTTQYSTSHGFLHWTNKIRMQGLCSEG
;
A
#
# COMPACT_ATOMS: atom_id res chain seq x y z
N MET A 1 -8.03 31.37 29.68
CA MET A 1 -9.08 30.63 28.94
C MET A 1 -8.63 30.07 27.59
N LYS A 2 -7.72 30.72 26.84
CA LYS A 2 -7.29 30.27 25.50
C LYS A 2 -6.57 28.91 25.47
N ILE A 3 -5.81 28.57 26.51
CA ILE A 3 -4.97 27.35 26.53
C ILE A 3 -5.75 26.05 26.83
N ARG A 4 -6.96 26.15 27.39
CA ARG A 4 -7.75 24.97 27.78
C ARG A 4 -8.43 24.27 26.59
N ILE A 5 -8.56 24.94 25.44
CA ILE A 5 -9.16 24.39 24.21
C ILE A 5 -8.09 23.69 23.34
N LEU A 6 -6.81 24.04 23.50
CA LEU A 6 -5.71 23.46 22.71
C LEU A 6 -5.40 22.00 23.07
N LEU A 7 -5.59 21.63 24.35
CA LEU A 7 -5.30 20.27 24.84
C LEU A 7 -6.20 19.18 24.21
N PRO A 8 -7.54 19.32 24.12
CA PRO A 8 -8.37 18.33 23.43
C PRO A 8 -8.12 18.30 21.92
N LEU A 9 -7.72 19.41 21.31
CA LEU A 9 -7.41 19.46 19.87
C LEU A 9 -6.17 18.64 19.51
N MET A 10 -5.17 18.59 20.40
CA MET A 10 -4.00 17.72 20.25
C MET A 10 -4.33 16.22 20.38
N LEU A 11 -5.41 15.85 21.07
CA LEU A 11 -5.81 14.44 21.23
C LEU A 11 -6.54 13.88 20.00
N LEU A 12 -7.00 14.74 19.10
CA LEU A 12 -7.71 14.33 17.88
C LEU A 12 -6.75 13.91 16.75
N THR A 13 -5.46 14.21 16.86
CA THR A 13 -4.45 13.81 15.88
C THR A 13 -3.78 12.49 16.29
N GLY A 14 -4.57 11.42 16.42
CA GLY A 14 -4.03 10.08 16.61
C GLY A 14 -3.69 9.46 15.26
N CYS A 15 -2.41 9.39 14.90
CA CYS A 15 -1.96 8.71 13.68
C CYS A 15 -1.77 7.21 13.99
N THR A 16 -2.85 6.44 13.93
CA THR A 16 -2.76 4.98 14.06
C THR A 16 -2.48 4.38 12.69
N HIS A 17 -1.42 3.59 12.56
CA HIS A 17 -1.12 2.84 11.35
C HIS A 17 -1.14 1.36 11.69
N SER A 18 -1.85 0.57 10.89
CA SER A 18 -1.94 -0.88 11.08
C SER A 18 -1.66 -1.57 9.76
N VAL A 19 -0.70 -2.49 9.76
CA VAL A 19 -0.52 -3.47 8.68
C VAL A 19 -1.32 -4.69 9.08
N HIS A 20 -2.40 -4.99 8.35
CA HIS A 20 -3.31 -6.06 8.73
C HIS A 20 -3.19 -7.29 7.82
N MET A 21 -2.48 -7.19 6.70
CA MET A 21 -2.22 -8.32 5.81
C MET A 21 -0.92 -8.13 5.03
N GLN A 22 -0.10 -9.18 5.02
CA GLN A 22 0.97 -9.35 4.04
C GLN A 22 0.85 -10.73 3.42
N HIS A 23 0.80 -10.77 2.10
CA HIS A 23 0.68 -11.98 1.31
C HIS A 23 1.81 -12.01 0.29
N VAL A 24 2.42 -13.18 0.09
CA VAL A 24 3.43 -13.38 -0.96
C VAL A 24 3.02 -14.56 -1.83
N SER A 25 3.03 -14.37 -3.14
CA SER A 25 2.71 -15.39 -4.14
C SER A 25 3.84 -15.58 -5.16
N ASP A 26 3.72 -16.64 -5.96
CA ASP A 26 4.58 -16.91 -7.12
C ASP A 26 6.07 -17.01 -6.77
N PHE A 27 6.36 -17.82 -5.76
CA PHE A 27 7.70 -18.33 -5.50
C PHE A 27 8.06 -19.39 -6.53
N ASP A 28 8.30 -18.97 -7.76
CA ASP A 28 8.91 -19.85 -8.74
C ASP A 28 10.40 -20.04 -8.40
N ASP A 29 10.91 -21.24 -8.70
CA ASP A 29 12.32 -21.60 -8.53
C ASP A 29 13.14 -20.94 -9.66
N VAL A 30 13.32 -19.62 -9.56
CA VAL A 30 14.00 -18.82 -10.57
C VAL A 30 15.51 -18.88 -10.31
N PRO A 31 16.36 -19.19 -11.31
CA PRO A 31 17.81 -19.32 -11.13
C PRO A 31 18.47 -18.05 -10.58
N ALA A 32 19.41 -18.20 -9.64
CA ALA A 32 20.11 -17.09 -8.97
C ALA A 32 20.96 -16.21 -9.93
N ALA A 33 21.22 -16.67 -11.15
CA ALA A 33 22.05 -15.99 -12.14
C ALA A 33 21.30 -14.93 -12.98
N GLU A 34 19.97 -14.84 -12.87
CA GLU A 34 19.17 -13.90 -13.64
C GLU A 34 19.18 -12.52 -12.95
N LYS A 35 19.44 -11.44 -13.71
CA LYS A 35 19.36 -10.08 -13.18
C LYS A 35 17.90 -9.78 -12.84
N ARG A 36 17.65 -9.39 -11.58
CA ARG A 36 16.32 -9.02 -11.10
C ARG A 36 16.28 -7.58 -10.65
N SER A 37 15.24 -6.87 -11.04
CA SER A 37 14.90 -5.57 -10.48
C SER A 37 13.70 -5.71 -9.56
N VAL A 38 13.73 -5.01 -8.43
CA VAL A 38 12.58 -4.90 -7.55
C VAL A 38 11.69 -3.81 -8.11
N VAL A 39 10.46 -4.16 -8.46
CA VAL A 39 9.42 -3.21 -8.88
C VAL A 39 8.42 -3.03 -7.75
N THR A 40 7.91 -1.82 -7.58
CA THR A 40 7.00 -1.47 -6.48
C THR A 40 5.90 -0.54 -6.96
N ALA A 41 4.66 -0.83 -6.58
CA ALA A 41 3.52 0.04 -6.78
C ALA A 41 2.82 0.31 -5.45
N GLU A 42 2.45 1.56 -5.21
CA GLU A 42 1.66 1.97 -4.06
C GLU A 42 0.46 2.78 -4.51
N THR A 43 -0.71 2.43 -3.99
CA THR A 43 -1.95 3.20 -4.18
C THR A 43 -2.73 3.24 -2.88
N GLU A 44 -3.67 4.18 -2.81
CA GLU A 44 -4.40 4.50 -1.60
C GLU A 44 -5.89 4.70 -1.92
N GLN A 45 -6.73 4.30 -0.96
CA GLN A 45 -8.16 4.57 -0.92
C GLN A 45 -8.43 5.44 0.31
N SER A 46 -9.07 6.59 0.12
CA SER A 46 -9.44 7.48 1.22
C SER A 46 -10.89 7.26 1.62
N VAL A 47 -11.15 7.33 2.93
CA VAL A 47 -12.49 7.33 3.49
C VAL A 47 -12.64 8.52 4.41
N VAL A 48 -13.61 9.39 4.12
CA VAL A 48 -13.92 10.59 4.92
C VAL A 48 -15.36 10.47 5.40
N LEU A 49 -15.60 10.50 6.70
CA LEU A 49 -16.95 10.41 7.28
C LEU A 49 -17.77 9.18 6.79
N GLY A 50 -17.09 8.11 6.37
CA GLY A 50 -17.70 6.91 5.80
C GLY A 50 -17.93 6.94 4.28
N PHE A 51 -17.66 8.05 3.60
CA PHE A 51 -17.65 8.12 2.14
C PHE A 51 -16.33 7.58 1.60
N VAL A 52 -16.38 6.55 0.75
CA VAL A 52 -15.22 5.87 0.18
C VAL A 52 -14.89 6.46 -1.19
N PHE A 53 -13.62 6.82 -1.38
CA PHE A 53 -13.05 7.36 -2.62
C PHE A 53 -11.94 6.44 -3.14
N ASP A 54 -11.68 6.42 -4.45
CA ASP A 54 -10.62 5.62 -5.07
C ASP A 54 -10.77 4.09 -4.84
N THR A 55 -11.97 3.58 -5.12
CA THR A 55 -12.34 2.18 -4.84
C THR A 55 -11.56 1.16 -5.67
N ASP A 56 -10.98 1.57 -6.78
CA ASP A 56 -10.20 0.76 -7.73
C ASP A 56 -8.69 0.77 -7.41
N TYR A 57 -8.27 1.30 -6.25
CA TYR A 57 -6.86 1.43 -5.88
C TYR A 57 -6.06 0.10 -5.99
N VAL A 58 -6.66 -1.06 -5.66
CA VAL A 58 -6.01 -2.37 -5.79
C VAL A 58 -5.69 -2.70 -7.26
N ASP A 59 -6.62 -2.45 -8.15
CA ASP A 59 -6.44 -2.69 -9.59
C ASP A 59 -5.42 -1.73 -10.18
N GLN A 60 -5.45 -0.47 -9.74
CA GLN A 60 -4.43 0.53 -10.11
C GLN A 60 -3.03 0.09 -9.65
N ALA A 61 -2.86 -0.41 -8.42
CA ALA A 61 -1.56 -0.90 -7.95
C ALA A 61 -1.05 -2.08 -8.78
N LYS A 62 -1.94 -3.01 -9.13
CA LYS A 62 -1.60 -4.14 -10.00
C LYS A 62 -1.17 -3.67 -11.40
N GLN A 63 -1.93 -2.76 -12.01
CA GLN A 63 -1.62 -2.21 -13.33
C GLN A 63 -0.27 -1.46 -13.31
N GLN A 64 -0.03 -0.64 -12.29
CA GLN A 64 1.24 0.07 -12.11
C GLN A 64 2.42 -0.88 -11.93
N LEU A 65 2.25 -1.97 -11.17
CA LEU A 65 3.29 -2.97 -10.98
C LEU A 65 3.62 -3.70 -12.28
N MET A 66 2.60 -4.11 -13.04
CA MET A 66 2.78 -4.78 -14.33
C MET A 66 3.41 -3.85 -15.37
N ALA A 67 3.05 -2.57 -15.38
CA ALA A 67 3.63 -1.59 -16.30
C ALA A 67 5.14 -1.33 -16.06
N GLN A 68 5.64 -1.61 -14.85
CA GLN A 68 7.06 -1.48 -14.51
C GLN A 68 7.90 -2.69 -14.94
N CYS A 69 7.27 -3.82 -15.30
CA CYS A 69 7.97 -5.05 -15.65
C CYS A 69 7.60 -5.53 -17.05
N ASN A 70 8.54 -5.41 -18.00
CA ASN A 70 8.36 -5.90 -19.37
C ASN A 70 8.59 -7.42 -19.52
N GLY A 71 9.01 -8.10 -18.45
CA GLY A 71 9.36 -9.53 -18.45
C GLY A 71 8.50 -10.34 -17.48
N ARG A 72 9.11 -11.34 -16.82
CA ARG A 72 8.40 -12.19 -15.86
C ARG A 72 8.41 -11.55 -14.48
N LEU A 73 7.22 -11.35 -13.93
CA LEU A 73 7.03 -10.92 -12.55
C LEU A 73 6.88 -12.14 -11.64
N SER A 74 7.67 -12.23 -10.58
CA SER A 74 7.63 -13.31 -9.59
C SER A 74 7.76 -12.77 -8.15
N ALA A 75 7.52 -13.62 -7.15
CA ALA A 75 7.58 -13.28 -5.73
C ALA A 75 6.77 -12.02 -5.37
N VAL A 76 5.53 -11.94 -5.86
CA VAL A 76 4.68 -10.76 -5.69
C VAL A 76 4.21 -10.69 -4.23
N THR A 77 4.70 -9.69 -3.51
CA THR A 77 4.30 -9.34 -2.16
C THR A 77 3.23 -8.26 -2.20
N THR A 78 2.06 -8.55 -1.62
CA THR A 78 0.97 -7.59 -1.44
C THR A 78 0.82 -7.29 0.04
N GLN A 79 0.95 -6.01 0.40
CA GLN A 79 0.78 -5.52 1.76
C GLN A 79 -0.41 -4.57 1.82
N TYR A 80 -1.32 -4.82 2.77
CA TYR A 80 -2.42 -3.91 3.09
C TYR A 80 -2.17 -3.22 4.42
N SER A 81 -2.35 -1.91 4.44
CA SER A 81 -2.29 -1.12 5.67
C SER A 81 -3.37 -0.06 5.73
N THR A 82 -3.79 0.29 6.93
CA THR A 82 -4.77 1.36 7.17
C THR A 82 -4.17 2.40 8.09
N SER A 83 -4.31 3.66 7.69
CA SER A 83 -3.89 4.84 8.44
C SER A 83 -5.13 5.57 8.93
N HIS A 84 -5.34 5.65 10.24
CA HIS A 84 -6.50 6.29 10.85
C HIS A 84 -6.18 7.71 11.29
N GLY A 85 -7.16 8.60 11.11
CA GLY A 85 -7.23 9.93 11.66
C GLY A 85 -8.64 10.23 12.19
N PHE A 86 -8.89 11.46 12.63
CA PHE A 86 -10.20 11.85 13.13
C PHE A 86 -11.23 11.93 12.00
N LEU A 87 -12.19 10.99 12.00
CA LEU A 87 -13.25 10.86 10.99
C LEU A 87 -12.74 10.66 9.54
N HIS A 88 -11.49 10.24 9.40
CA HIS A 88 -10.84 9.98 8.13
C HIS A 88 -9.91 8.78 8.27
N TRP A 89 -9.84 7.91 7.29
CA TRP A 89 -8.79 6.89 7.20
C TRP A 89 -8.40 6.62 5.76
N THR A 90 -7.18 6.13 5.58
CA THR A 90 -6.63 5.78 4.27
C THR A 90 -6.21 4.31 4.28
N ASN A 91 -6.76 3.52 3.37
CA ASN A 91 -6.30 2.17 3.09
C ASN A 91 -5.21 2.24 2.03
N LYS A 92 -4.00 1.81 2.36
CA LYS A 92 -2.87 1.71 1.45
C LYS A 92 -2.67 0.26 1.04
N ILE A 93 -2.37 0.05 -0.23
CA ILE A 93 -1.84 -1.20 -0.74
C ILE A 93 -0.45 -0.96 -1.32
N ARG A 94 0.51 -1.77 -0.89
CA ARG A 94 1.88 -1.78 -1.41
C ARG A 94 2.12 -3.13 -2.06
N MET A 95 2.25 -3.14 -3.38
CA MET A 95 2.62 -4.33 -4.13
C MET A 95 4.09 -4.24 -4.53
N GLN A 96 4.83 -5.31 -4.30
CA GLN A 96 6.24 -5.44 -4.64
C GLN A 96 6.45 -6.75 -5.37
N GLY A 97 7.34 -6.79 -6.35
CA GLY A 97 7.68 -8.03 -7.04
C GLY A 97 9.09 -7.99 -7.60
N LEU A 98 9.59 -9.16 -7.96
CA LEU A 98 10.83 -9.33 -8.69
C LEU A 98 10.51 -9.39 -10.18
N CYS A 99 11.11 -8.50 -10.96
CA CYS A 99 11.05 -8.54 -12.40
C CYS A 99 12.33 -9.16 -12.93
N SER A 100 12.22 -10.24 -13.72
CA SER A 100 13.32 -10.71 -14.56
C SER A 100 13.18 -10.11 -15.97
N GLU A 101 14.29 -9.59 -16.50
CA GLU A 101 14.36 -9.18 -17.91
C GLU A 101 14.29 -10.45 -18.76
N GLY A 102 13.27 -10.54 -19.62
CA GLY A 102 13.07 -11.66 -20.55
C GLY A 102 14.04 -11.66 -21.72
#